data_AF-A0A9D9L6F1-F1
#
_entry.id   AF-A0A9D9L6F1-F1
#
_cell.length_a   1.000
_cell.length_b   1.000
_cell.length_c   1.000
_cell.angle_alpha   90.00
_cell.angle_beta   90.00
_cell.angle_gamma   90.00
#
_symmetry.space_group_name_H-M   'P 1'
#
loop_
_entity.id
_entity.type
_entity.pdbx_description
1 polymer ?
#
loop_
_entity_poly.entity_id
_entity_poly.type
_entity_poly.pdbx_seq_one_letter_code
_entity_poly.pdbx_strand_id
1 'polypeptide(L)'
;MAFLRFHPLTVKRWRRFRENRRGYWSFWLLLAVFAASLVAEIITNSRPLLLRFEGKWHCPPLEYASEDDFLHNGVQKPVDYKKLAE
;
A
#
# COMPACT_ATOMS: atom_id res chain seq x y z
N MET A 1 3.69 -25.82 25.33
CA MET A 1 3.63 -24.75 24.31
C MET A 1 4.73 -24.97 23.28
N ALA A 2 4.46 -25.69 22.18
CA ALA A 2 5.46 -25.93 21.13
C ALA A 2 4.84 -25.70 19.75
N PHE A 3 4.61 -24.43 19.40
CA PHE A 3 3.86 -24.07 18.19
C PHE A 3 4.73 -23.78 16.95
N LEU A 4 6.06 -23.75 17.06
CA LEU A 4 6.94 -23.45 15.92
C LEU A 4 8.23 -24.28 15.97
N ARG A 5 8.12 -25.62 15.90
CA ARG A 5 9.30 -26.46 15.72
C ARG A 5 9.65 -26.53 14.24
N PHE A 6 10.47 -25.58 13.76
CA PHE A 6 11.00 -25.63 12.40
C PHE A 6 11.73 -26.95 12.18
N HIS A 7 11.32 -27.69 11.15
CA HIS A 7 11.94 -28.97 10.83
C HIS A 7 13.44 -28.75 10.59
N PRO A 8 14.35 -29.56 11.16
CA PRO A 8 15.80 -29.34 11.07
C PRO A 8 16.30 -29.32 9.63
N LEU A 9 15.58 -29.97 8.70
CA LEU A 9 15.86 -29.91 7.27
C LEU A 9 15.55 -28.55 6.65
N THR A 10 14.51 -27.85 7.10
CA THR A 10 14.14 -26.51 6.61
C THR A 10 15.20 -25.48 6.98
N VAL A 11 15.74 -25.55 8.21
CA VAL A 11 16.83 -24.68 8.66
C VAL A 11 18.11 -24.91 7.84
N LYS A 12 18.45 -26.17 7.55
CA LYS A 12 19.60 -26.50 6.69
C LYS A 12 19.41 -25.99 5.26
N ARG A 13 18.22 -26.12 4.68
CA ARG A 13 17.90 -25.60 3.34
C ARG A 13 17.95 -24.08 3.30
N TRP A 14 17.47 -23.39 4.34
CA TRP A 14 17.55 -21.93 4.46
C TRP A 14 19.00 -21.43 4.52
N ARG A 15 19.86 -22.09 5.29
CA ARG A 15 21.29 -21.78 5.32
C ARG A 15 21.93 -21.92 3.93
N ARG A 16 21.65 -23.04 3.24
CA ARG A 16 22.14 -23.30 1.88
C ARG A 16 21.65 -22.29 0.86
N PHE A 17 20.41 -21.81 1.02
CA PHE A 17 19.84 -20.76 0.18
C PHE A 17 20.54 -19.41 0.40
N ARG A 18 20.84 -19.04 1.64
CA ARG A 18 21.58 -17.81 1.97
C ARG A 18 23.05 -17.84 1.52
N GLU A 19 23.67 -19.01 1.46
CA GLU A 19 25.03 -19.18 0.92
C GLU A 19 25.09 -18.91 -0.59
N ASN A 20 23.99 -19.12 -1.31
CA ASN A 20 23.93 -18.87 -2.75
C ASN A 20 23.70 -17.38 -3.04
N ARG A 21 24.79 -16.62 -3.15
CA ARG A 21 24.73 -15.15 -3.32
C ARG A 21 23.81 -14.70 -4.46
N ARG A 22 23.83 -15.39 -5.60
CA ARG A 22 22.98 -15.05 -6.78
C ARG A 22 21.50 -15.27 -6.47
N GLY A 23 21.16 -16.40 -5.86
CA GLY A 23 19.78 -16.71 -5.46
C GLY A 23 19.24 -15.75 -4.40
N TYR A 24 20.11 -15.30 -3.48
CA TYR A 24 19.74 -14.33 -2.46
C TYR A 24 19.43 -12.95 -3.05
N TRP A 25 20.23 -12.47 -4.01
CA TRP A 25 19.95 -11.21 -4.73
C TRP A 25 18.66 -11.28 -5.54
N SER A 26 18.40 -12.37 -6.27
CA SER A 26 17.14 -12.54 -7.00
C SER A 26 15.93 -12.60 -6.07
N PHE A 27 16.07 -13.21 -4.89
CA PHE A 27 15.02 -13.20 -3.87
C PHE A 27 14.69 -11.78 -3.40
N TRP A 28 15.71 -10.96 -3.11
CA TRP A 28 15.50 -9.56 -2.72
C TRP A 28 14.91 -8.72 -3.84
N LEU A 29 15.35 -8.92 -5.09
CA LEU A 29 14.78 -8.24 -6.25
C LEU A 29 13.29 -8.57 -6.40
N LEU A 30 12.95 -9.86 -6.35
CA LEU A 30 11.57 -10.33 -6.43
C LEU A 30 10.74 -9.77 -5.27
N LEU A 31 11.26 -9.82 -4.05
CA LEU A 31 10.59 -9.32 -2.86
C LEU A 31 10.35 -7.81 -2.96
N ALA A 32 11.32 -7.05 -3.47
CA ALA A 32 11.19 -5.61 -3.66
C ALA A 32 10.12 -5.26 -4.71
N VAL A 33 10.13 -5.93 -5.87
CA VAL A 33 9.10 -5.71 -6.91
C VAL A 33 7.72 -6.16 -6.43
N PHE A 34 7.64 -7.28 -5.72
CA PHE A 34 6.40 -7.77 -5.13
C PHE A 34 5.84 -6.80 -4.07
N ALA A 35 6.68 -6.33 -3.15
CA ALA A 35 6.29 -5.34 -2.15
C ALA A 35 5.88 -4.01 -2.81
N ALA A 36 6.62 -3.57 -3.84
CA ALA A 36 6.24 -2.41 -4.63
C ALA A 36 4.88 -2.61 -5.32
N SER A 37 4.55 -3.80 -5.81
CA SER A 37 3.25 -4.10 -6.42
C SER A 37 2.09 -4.03 -5.42
N LEU A 38 2.31 -4.39 -4.15
CA LEU A 38 1.28 -4.29 -3.12
C LEU A 38 0.96 -2.83 -2.78
N VAL A 39 1.98 -1.97 -2.78
CA VAL A 39 1.85 -0.53 -2.48
C VAL A 39 1.65 0.29 -3.77
N ALA A 40 1.69 -0.35 -4.95
CA ALA A 40 1.54 0.34 -6.23
C ALA A 40 0.18 1.01 -6.36
N GLU A 41 -0.89 0.42 -5.82
CA GLU A 41 -2.22 1.04 -5.83
C GLU A 41 -2.24 2.37 -5.04
N ILE A 42 -1.42 2.49 -4.00
CA ILE A 42 -1.26 3.71 -3.19
C ILE A 42 -0.42 4.75 -3.94
N ILE A 43 0.70 4.31 -4.54
CA ILE A 43 1.65 5.20 -5.25
C ILE A 43 1.07 5.70 -6.59
N THR A 44 0.30 4.87 -7.28
CA THR A 44 -0.28 5.17 -8.59
C THR A 44 -1.70 5.73 -8.48
N ASN A 45 -2.19 5.98 -7.25
CA ASN A 45 -3.52 6.54 -7.08
C ASN A 45 -3.55 7.97 -7.63
N SER A 46 -4.48 8.24 -8.54
CA SER A 46 -4.71 9.58 -9.09
C SER A 46 -5.39 10.54 -8.11
N ARG A 47 -5.77 10.04 -6.91
CA ARG A 47 -6.37 10.82 -5.82
C ARG A 47 -5.35 11.06 -4.71
N PRO A 48 -5.38 12.23 -4.05
CA PRO A 48 -4.46 12.51 -2.95
C PRO A 48 -4.66 11.52 -1.79
N LEU A 49 -3.56 11.05 -1.21
CA LEU A 49 -3.56 10.10 -0.09
C LEU A 49 -4.05 10.75 1.21
N LEU A 50 -3.71 12.03 1.41
CA LEU A 50 -4.22 12.88 2.49
C LEU A 50 -4.63 14.23 1.91
N LEU A 51 -5.82 14.68 2.29
CA LEU A 51 -6.35 16.01 1.99
C LEU A 51 -6.65 16.72 3.32
N ARG A 52 -6.32 18.01 3.42
CA ARG A 52 -6.78 18.85 4.52
C ARG A 52 -7.84 19.81 3.99
N PHE A 53 -9.08 19.63 4.40
CA PHE A 53 -10.21 20.47 4.00
C PHE A 53 -10.93 20.98 5.26
N GLU A 54 -11.25 22.28 5.30
CA GLU A 54 -11.90 22.94 6.46
C GLU A 54 -11.28 22.63 7.84
N GLY A 55 -9.96 22.44 7.89
CA GLY A 55 -9.24 22.15 9.14
C GLY A 55 -9.26 20.69 9.61
N LYS A 56 -9.97 19.80 8.91
CA LYS A 56 -9.99 18.35 9.15
C LYS A 56 -9.10 17.59 8.17
N TRP A 57 -8.58 16.45 8.61
CA TRP A 57 -7.80 15.54 7.78
C TRP A 57 -8.72 14.50 7.19
N HIS A 58 -8.69 14.35 5.86
CA HIS A 58 -9.47 13.38 5.11
C HIS A 58 -8.52 12.45 4.36
N CYS A 59 -8.85 11.15 4.32
CA CYS A 59 -8.09 10.12 3.61
C CYS A 59 -8.96 9.51 2.48
N PRO A 60 -9.01 10.15 1.29
CA PRO A 60 -9.76 9.70 0.12
C PRO A 60 -9.65 8.21 -0.28
N PRO A 61 -8.52 7.51 -0.06
CA PRO A 61 -8.41 6.09 -0.41
C PRO A 61 -9.22 5.18 0.52
N LEU A 62 -9.47 5.63 1.75
CA LEU A 62 -10.16 4.86 2.80
C LEU A 62 -11.64 5.23 2.90
N GLU A 63 -12.02 6.43 2.43
CA GLU A 63 -13.35 7.00 2.58
C GLU A 63 -13.95 7.37 1.22
N TYR A 64 -15.17 6.91 0.96
CA TYR A 64 -15.91 7.28 -0.25
C TYR A 64 -16.64 8.61 -0.01
N ALA A 65 -15.96 9.73 -0.28
CA ALA A 65 -16.53 11.06 -0.11
C ALA A 65 -17.13 11.59 -1.43
N SER A 66 -18.35 12.12 -1.35
CA SER A 66 -19.10 12.73 -2.47
C SER A 66 -18.85 14.24 -2.54
N GLU A 67 -19.02 14.87 -3.71
CA GLU A 67 -18.90 16.33 -3.89
C GLU A 67 -19.74 17.13 -2.88
N ASP A 68 -20.93 16.61 -2.54
CA ASP A 68 -21.83 17.20 -1.55
C ASP A 68 -21.23 17.31 -0.14
N ASP A 69 -20.37 16.37 0.27
CA ASP A 69 -19.74 16.38 1.61
C ASP A 69 -18.79 17.57 1.79
N PHE A 70 -18.21 18.05 0.68
CA PHE A 70 -17.29 19.19 0.67
C PHE A 70 -17.96 20.51 0.26
N LEU A 71 -18.89 20.46 -0.71
CA LEU A 71 -19.45 21.64 -1.36
C LEU A 71 -20.90 21.94 -0.96
N HIS A 72 -21.57 21.07 -0.19
CA HIS A 72 -22.97 21.21 0.27
C HIS A 72 -23.94 21.58 -0.85
N ASN A 73 -23.71 21.06 -2.05
CA ASN A 73 -24.34 21.47 -3.30
C ASN A 73 -25.46 20.51 -3.78
N GLY A 74 -25.79 19.48 -3.00
CA GLY A 74 -26.82 18.48 -3.30
C GLY A 74 -26.43 17.50 -4.42
N VAL A 75 -25.18 17.52 -4.88
CA VAL A 75 -24.71 16.72 -6.03
C VAL A 75 -24.00 15.46 -5.54
N GLN A 76 -24.64 14.31 -5.73
CA GLN A 76 -24.09 12.98 -5.40
C GLN A 76 -23.16 12.46 -6.51
N LYS A 77 -22.08 13.19 -6.78
CA LYS A 77 -21.05 12.81 -7.74
C LYS A 77 -19.71 12.61 -7.02
N PRO A 78 -18.85 11.65 -7.43
CA PRO A 78 -17.55 11.46 -6.79
C PRO A 78 -16.70 12.73 -6.91
N VAL A 79 -16.11 13.14 -5.78
CA VAL A 79 -15.40 14.41 -5.68
C VAL A 79 -14.19 14.49 -6.61
N ASP A 80 -14.12 15.58 -7.36
CA ASP A 80 -12.98 15.92 -8.21
C ASP A 80 -11.95 16.69 -7.38
N TYR A 81 -11.03 15.95 -6.76
CA TYR A 81 -10.02 16.50 -5.87
C TYR A 81 -9.10 17.54 -6.53
N LYS A 82 -9.00 17.58 -7.87
CA LYS A 82 -8.19 18.60 -8.56
C LYS A 82 -8.79 20.00 -8.39
N LYS A 83 -10.12 20.10 -8.40
CA LYS A 83 -10.85 21.37 -8.27
C LYS A 83 -10.82 21.96 -6.86
N LEU A 84 -10.46 21.15 -5.85
CA LEU A 84 -10.32 21.62 -4.46
C LEU A 84 -8.94 22.25 -4.20
N ALA A 85 -7.97 22.03 -5.08
CA ALA A 85 -6.62 22.56 -4.98
C ALA A 85 -6.40 23.86 -5.76
N GLU A 86 -7.37 24.26 -6.59
CA GLU A 86 -7.45 25.54 -7.31
C GLU A 86 -8.27 26.55 -6.52
#